data_AF-A0A1L7RNW6-F1
#
_entry.id   AF-A0A1L7RNW6-F1
#
_cell.length_a   1.000
_cell.length_b   1.000
_cell.length_c   1.000
_cell.angle_alpha   90.00
_cell.angle_beta   90.00
_cell.angle_gamma   90.00
#
_symmetry.space_group_name_H-M   'P 1'
#
loop_
_entity.id
_entity.type
_entity.pdbx_description
1 polymer ?
#
loop_
_entity_poly.entity_id
_entity_poly.type
_entity_poly.pdbx_seq_one_letter_code
_entity_poly.pdbx_strand_id
1 'polypeptide(L)'
;MFTSAAAAAAWREDVRPVPVTPRRAAEVACLQTDQLWVLDPGTRDLRLPRPAVVALAGGEDWIPSWRNQPVQDEVAAQLGAIDGVTGVAFAPGEDAELRVFIRVDASAGTPAVAAALEQCQYVMVNPAWGELIDTVELCPVPA
;
A
#
# COMPACT_ATOMS: atom_id res chain seq x y z
N MET A 1 -1.75 -17.64 3.47
CA MET A 1 -1.65 -18.77 2.53
C MET A 1 -0.23 -19.29 2.48
N PHE A 2 0.00 -20.50 1.95
CA PHE A 2 1.35 -21.03 1.74
C PHE A 2 1.59 -21.27 0.26
N THR A 3 2.80 -20.97 -0.21
CA THR A 3 3.23 -21.16 -1.59
C THR A 3 3.65 -22.60 -1.88
N SER A 4 3.89 -23.41 -0.84
CA SER A 4 4.22 -24.83 -0.98
C SER A 4 3.72 -25.66 0.21
N ALA A 5 3.50 -26.95 -0.02
CA ALA A 5 3.16 -27.90 1.04
C ALA A 5 4.28 -28.01 2.10
N ALA A 6 5.54 -27.87 1.68
CA ALA A 6 6.69 -27.87 2.59
C ALA A 6 6.65 -26.66 3.55
N ALA A 7 6.34 -25.46 3.04
CA ALA A 7 6.19 -24.27 3.88
C ALA A 7 5.01 -24.41 4.88
N ALA A 8 3.89 -25.00 4.44
CA ALA A 8 2.76 -25.27 5.32
C ALA A 8 3.11 -26.28 6.44
N ALA A 9 3.81 -27.36 6.10
CA ALA A 9 4.24 -28.38 7.06
C ALA A 9 5.29 -27.87 8.04
N ALA A 10 6.20 -26.98 7.58
CA ALA A 10 7.18 -26.33 8.45
C ALA A 10 6.52 -25.38 9.47
N TRP A 11 5.39 -24.77 9.12
CA TRP A 11 4.60 -23.95 10.03
C TRP A 11 3.84 -24.79 11.05
N ARG A 12 3.20 -25.88 10.61
CA ARG A 12 2.48 -26.81 11.50
C ARG A 12 2.40 -28.21 10.88
N GLU A 13 2.86 -29.21 11.63
CA GLU A 13 3.11 -30.57 11.11
C GLU A 13 1.82 -31.36 10.79
N ASP A 14 0.71 -31.06 11.46
CA ASP A 14 -0.58 -31.75 11.29
C ASP A 14 -1.41 -31.22 10.10
N VAL A 15 -0.92 -30.20 9.38
CA VAL A 15 -1.65 -29.58 8.27
C VAL A 15 -1.74 -30.54 7.09
N ARG A 16 -2.92 -30.55 6.44
CA ARG A 16 -3.17 -31.26 5.19
C ARG A 16 -3.49 -30.21 4.11
N PRO A 17 -2.49 -29.69 3.39
CA PRO A 17 -2.70 -28.61 2.45
C PRO A 17 -3.54 -29.07 1.25
N VAL A 18 -4.53 -28.27 0.87
CA VAL A 18 -5.35 -28.48 -0.32
C VAL A 18 -4.79 -27.62 -1.45
N PRO A 19 -4.34 -28.21 -2.58
CA PRO A 19 -3.88 -27.44 -3.72
C PRO A 19 -4.99 -26.57 -4.30
N VAL A 20 -4.68 -25.30 -4.52
CA VAL A 20 -5.56 -24.34 -5.19
C VAL A 20 -4.70 -23.46 -6.09
N THR A 21 -5.24 -23.05 -7.24
CA THR A 21 -4.53 -22.09 -8.09
C THR A 21 -4.53 -20.71 -7.42
N PRO A 22 -3.48 -19.89 -7.59
CA PRO A 22 -3.43 -18.55 -7.00
C PRO A 22 -4.65 -17.68 -7.36
N ARG A 23 -5.08 -17.74 -8.63
CA ARG A 23 -6.29 -17.03 -9.10
C ARG A 23 -7.55 -17.49 -8.37
N ARG A 24 -7.78 -18.80 -8.25
CA ARG A 24 -8.98 -19.32 -7.59
C ARG A 24 -8.99 -18.98 -6.10
N ALA A 25 -7.82 -19.02 -5.46
CA ALA A 25 -7.70 -18.56 -4.08
C ALA A 25 -8.05 -17.08 -3.96
N ALA A 26 -7.58 -16.23 -4.90
CA ALA A 26 -7.83 -14.80 -4.91
C ALA A 26 -9.32 -14.47 -5.09
N GLU A 27 -10.00 -15.17 -6.02
CA GLU A 27 -11.46 -15.06 -6.19
C GLU A 27 -12.22 -15.33 -4.89
N VAL A 28 -11.83 -16.37 -4.15
CA VAL A 28 -12.44 -16.69 -2.85
C VAL A 28 -12.13 -15.60 -1.82
N ALA A 29 -10.90 -15.08 -1.80
CA ALA A 29 -10.52 -14.01 -0.89
C ALA A 29 -11.32 -12.72 -1.13
N CYS A 30 -11.56 -12.35 -2.39
CA CYS A 30 -12.42 -11.24 -2.76
C CYS A 30 -13.88 -11.39 -2.31
N LEU A 31 -14.37 -12.61 -2.18
CA LEU A 31 -15.76 -12.88 -1.79
C LEU A 31 -15.95 -13.09 -0.28
N GLN A 32 -14.92 -13.53 0.43
CA GLN A 32 -15.07 -14.08 1.79
C GLN A 32 -14.12 -13.48 2.83
N THR A 33 -13.23 -12.56 2.45
CA THR A 33 -12.22 -11.99 3.35
C THR A 33 -12.01 -10.50 3.08
N ASP A 34 -11.17 -9.85 3.90
CA ASP A 34 -10.75 -8.46 3.72
C ASP A 34 -9.71 -8.28 2.60
N GLN A 35 -9.49 -9.30 1.75
CA GLN A 35 -8.65 -9.26 0.55
C GLN A 35 -7.16 -9.00 0.80
N LEU A 36 -6.71 -8.95 2.05
CA LEU A 36 -5.30 -8.86 2.43
C LEU A 36 -4.70 -10.26 2.58
N TRP A 37 -3.56 -10.51 1.93
CA TRP A 37 -2.89 -11.81 1.99
C TRP A 37 -1.54 -11.74 2.67
N VAL A 38 -1.28 -12.73 3.51
CA VAL A 38 0.06 -13.06 4.02
C VAL A 38 0.47 -14.41 3.43
N LEU A 39 1.60 -14.45 2.73
CA LEU A 39 2.18 -15.66 2.15
C LEU A 39 3.34 -16.19 2.99
N ASP A 40 3.31 -17.50 3.22
CA ASP A 40 4.29 -18.22 4.02
C ASP A 40 4.55 -17.56 5.40
N PRO A 41 3.49 -17.31 6.20
CA PRO A 41 3.62 -16.67 7.50
C PRO A 41 4.61 -17.42 8.41
N GLY A 42 5.39 -16.67 9.18
CA GLY A 42 6.44 -17.22 10.04
C GLY A 42 7.71 -17.68 9.32
N THR A 43 7.76 -17.56 7.98
CA THR A 43 9.00 -17.75 7.21
C THR A 43 9.29 -16.53 6.33
N ARG A 44 8.65 -16.40 5.15
CA ARG A 44 8.84 -15.23 4.27
C ARG A 44 7.99 -14.04 4.68
N ASP A 45 6.84 -14.30 5.29
CA ASP A 45 5.89 -13.29 5.78
C ASP A 45 5.56 -12.19 4.75
N LEU A 46 5.37 -12.59 3.49
CA LEU A 46 5.15 -11.65 2.39
C LEU A 46 3.70 -11.16 2.42
N ARG A 47 3.51 -9.85 2.40
CA ARG A 47 2.18 -9.23 2.39
C ARG A 47 1.81 -8.82 0.98
N LEU A 48 0.64 -9.23 0.52
CA LEU A 48 0.02 -8.73 -0.71
C LEU A 48 -1.15 -7.83 -0.32
N PRO A 49 -1.17 -6.56 -0.75
CA PRO A 49 -2.29 -5.66 -0.50
C PRO A 49 -3.50 -6.09 -1.34
N ARG A 50 -4.68 -5.62 -0.96
CA ARG A 50 -5.96 -5.90 -1.63
C ARG A 50 -5.95 -5.59 -3.12
N PRO A 51 -5.41 -4.46 -3.62
CA PRO A 51 -5.34 -4.21 -5.06
C PRO A 51 -4.60 -5.31 -5.82
N ALA A 52 -3.58 -5.93 -5.21
CA ALA A 52 -2.87 -7.07 -5.80
C ALA A 52 -3.72 -8.34 -5.84
N VAL A 53 -4.47 -8.61 -4.77
CA VAL A 53 -5.37 -9.77 -4.68
C VAL A 53 -6.55 -9.63 -5.66
N VAL A 54 -7.11 -8.42 -5.78
CA VAL A 54 -8.19 -8.11 -6.74
C VAL A 54 -7.71 -8.32 -8.18
N ALA A 55 -6.56 -7.74 -8.55
CA ALA A 55 -5.97 -7.93 -9.87
C ALA A 55 -5.70 -9.43 -10.15
N LEU A 56 -5.16 -10.16 -9.17
CA LEU A 56 -4.92 -11.60 -9.31
C LEU A 56 -6.22 -12.40 -9.50
N ALA A 57 -7.31 -12.05 -8.84
CA ALA A 57 -8.62 -12.67 -9.04
C ALA A 57 -9.17 -12.38 -10.45
N GLY A 58 -9.04 -11.13 -10.90
CA GLY A 58 -9.39 -10.69 -12.26
C GLY A 58 -8.52 -11.33 -13.35
N GLY A 59 -7.32 -11.80 -13.01
CA GLY A 59 -6.31 -12.26 -13.96
C GLY A 59 -5.60 -11.10 -14.67
N GLU A 60 -5.51 -9.97 -14.00
CA GLU A 60 -4.86 -8.74 -14.45
C GLU A 60 -3.47 -8.60 -13.82
N ASP A 61 -2.58 -7.88 -14.50
CA ASP A 61 -1.26 -7.55 -13.93
C ASP A 61 -1.41 -6.42 -12.91
N TRP A 62 -0.99 -6.68 -11.68
CA TRP A 62 -0.96 -5.65 -10.64
C TRP A 62 0.28 -4.76 -10.79
N ILE A 63 0.05 -3.44 -10.78
CA ILE A 63 1.10 -2.43 -10.70
C ILE A 63 1.05 -1.80 -9.31
N PRO A 64 2.10 -1.96 -8.49
CA PRO A 64 2.15 -1.33 -7.17
C PRO A 64 2.06 0.19 -7.25
N SER A 65 1.45 0.82 -6.26
CA SER A 65 1.24 2.27 -6.19
C SER A 65 2.52 3.11 -6.40
N TRP A 66 3.66 2.69 -5.82
CA TRP A 66 4.97 3.34 -6.01
C TRP A 66 5.57 3.16 -7.43
N ARG A 67 4.92 2.40 -8.31
CA ARG A 67 5.25 2.28 -9.75
C ARG A 67 4.12 2.75 -10.67
N ASN A 68 2.96 3.09 -10.11
CA ASN A 68 1.78 3.50 -10.87
C ASN A 68 1.82 5.02 -11.12
N GLN A 69 2.38 5.42 -12.28
CA GLN A 69 2.59 6.84 -12.60
C GLN A 69 1.30 7.68 -12.57
N PRO A 70 0.16 7.24 -13.15
CA PRO A 70 -1.11 7.97 -13.02
C PRO A 70 -1.51 8.25 -11.57
N VAL A 71 -1.34 7.28 -10.67
CA VAL A 71 -1.65 7.45 -9.25
C VAL A 71 -0.69 8.43 -8.59
N GLN A 72 0.60 8.35 -8.91
CA GLN A 72 1.60 9.30 -8.40
C GLN A 72 1.34 10.73 -8.86
N ASP A 73 0.99 10.91 -10.14
CA ASP A 73 0.69 12.23 -10.70
C ASP A 73 -0.54 12.85 -10.02
N GLU A 74 -1.58 12.05 -9.80
CA GLU A 74 -2.79 12.52 -9.11
C GLU A 74 -2.52 12.88 -7.64
N VAL A 75 -1.82 12.01 -6.89
CA VAL A 75 -1.46 12.28 -5.49
C VAL A 75 -0.53 13.49 -5.39
N ALA A 76 0.45 13.62 -6.28
CA ALA A 76 1.35 14.77 -6.31
C ALA A 76 0.63 16.06 -6.66
N ALA A 77 -0.35 16.03 -7.57
CA ALA A 77 -1.15 17.20 -7.91
C ALA A 77 -2.01 17.68 -6.72
N GLN A 78 -2.63 16.76 -5.98
CA GLN A 78 -3.45 17.12 -4.82
C GLN A 78 -2.58 17.63 -3.65
N LEU A 79 -1.47 16.97 -3.35
CA LEU A 79 -0.55 17.39 -2.29
C LEU A 79 0.20 18.68 -2.64
N GLY A 80 0.57 18.86 -3.91
CA GLY A 80 1.25 20.06 -4.40
C GLY A 80 0.35 21.31 -4.43
N ALA A 81 -0.96 21.15 -4.32
CA ALA A 81 -1.90 22.27 -4.19
C ALA A 81 -2.02 22.81 -2.75
N ILE A 82 -1.37 22.16 -1.78
CA ILE A 82 -1.37 22.57 -0.37
C ILE A 82 -0.33 23.66 -0.15
N ASP A 83 -0.74 24.76 0.49
CA ASP A 83 0.15 25.86 0.82
C ASP A 83 1.33 25.39 1.69
N GLY A 84 2.54 25.76 1.28
CA GLY A 84 3.78 25.37 1.94
C GLY A 84 4.37 24.04 1.47
N VAL A 85 3.67 23.22 0.69
CA VAL A 85 4.28 22.03 0.06
C VAL A 85 5.14 22.46 -1.12
N THR A 86 6.42 22.09 -1.12
CA THR A 86 7.41 22.46 -2.15
C THR A 86 7.97 21.27 -2.91
N GLY A 87 7.56 20.06 -2.56
CA GLY A 87 7.99 18.84 -3.23
C GLY A 87 7.28 17.61 -2.71
N VAL A 88 7.02 16.67 -3.62
CA VAL A 88 6.43 15.37 -3.34
C VAL A 88 7.27 14.31 -4.04
N ALA A 89 7.59 13.22 -3.36
CA ALA A 89 8.26 12.07 -3.96
C ALA A 89 7.70 10.77 -3.40
N PHE A 90 7.83 9.68 -4.16
CA PHE A 90 7.25 8.39 -3.82
C PHE A 90 8.31 7.30 -3.73
N ALA A 91 8.11 6.34 -2.82
CA ALA A 91 8.94 5.16 -2.70
C ALA A 91 8.09 3.96 -2.22
N PRO A 92 8.61 2.73 -2.36
CA PRO A 92 8.05 1.59 -1.63
C PRO A 92 8.04 1.90 -0.13
N GLY A 93 6.96 1.55 0.57
CA GLY A 93 6.90 1.72 2.01
C GLY A 93 7.68 0.64 2.79
N GLU A 94 8.02 0.95 4.04
CA GLU A 94 8.62 -0.03 4.96
C GLU A 94 7.54 -0.78 5.75
N ASP A 95 6.62 -0.04 6.36
CA ASP A 95 5.49 -0.58 7.12
C ASP A 95 4.14 -0.36 6.40
N ALA A 96 4.17 0.28 5.24
CA ALA A 96 3.03 0.60 4.39
C ALA A 96 3.28 0.19 2.94
N GLU A 97 2.24 0.21 2.11
CA GLU A 97 2.36 -0.04 0.67
C GLU A 97 3.14 1.10 0.00
N LEU A 98 2.75 2.35 0.28
CA LEU A 98 3.31 3.54 -0.35
C LEU A 98 3.91 4.48 0.69
N ARG A 99 5.15 4.92 0.43
CA ARG A 99 5.79 6.03 1.14
C ARG A 99 5.71 7.30 0.32
N VAL A 100 5.18 8.36 0.91
CA VAL A 100 5.09 9.68 0.31
C VAL A 100 5.97 10.65 1.09
N PHE A 101 7.04 11.11 0.45
CA PHE A 101 7.90 12.16 1.00
C PHE A 101 7.31 13.52 0.67
N ILE A 102 7.15 14.36 1.69
CA ILE A 102 6.59 15.71 1.54
C ILE A 102 7.61 16.71 2.03
N ARG A 103 8.05 17.61 1.15
CA ARG A 103 8.90 18.74 1.52
C ARG A 103 8.03 19.95 1.80
N VAL A 104 8.16 20.52 2.99
CA VAL A 104 7.37 21.68 3.43
C VAL A 104 8.29 22.88 3.66
N ASP A 105 7.91 24.05 3.16
CA ASP A 105 8.62 25.30 3.43
C ASP A 105 8.50 25.67 4.92
N ALA A 106 9.64 25.66 5.60
CA ALA A 106 9.74 26.00 7.02
C ALA A 106 9.94 27.51 7.27
N SER A 107 10.08 28.33 6.23
CA SER A 107 10.35 29.77 6.35
C SER A 107 9.24 30.54 7.08
N ALA A 108 7.99 30.07 6.95
CA ALA A 108 6.82 30.60 7.63
C ALA A 108 6.67 30.16 9.10
N GLY A 109 7.59 29.32 9.60
CA GLY A 109 7.64 28.85 10.99
C GLY A 109 6.82 27.59 11.27
N THR A 110 7.01 27.02 12.45
CA THR A 110 6.42 25.73 12.89
C THR A 110 4.90 25.63 12.74
N PRO A 111 4.09 26.66 13.04
CA PRO A 111 2.64 26.57 12.87
C PRO A 111 2.19 26.35 11.42
N ALA A 112 2.87 26.99 10.47
CA ALA A 112 2.56 26.83 9.04
C ALA A 112 2.92 25.42 8.56
N VAL A 113 4.06 24.89 9.01
CA VAL A 113 4.47 23.50 8.71
C VAL A 113 3.45 22.49 9.26
N ALA A 114 2.99 22.69 10.50
CA ALA A 114 1.99 21.81 11.11
C ALA A 114 0.66 21.83 10.34
N ALA A 115 0.19 23.01 9.93
CA ALA A 115 -1.03 23.16 9.15
C ALA A 115 -0.93 22.46 7.77
N ALA A 116 0.20 22.62 7.07
CA ALA A 116 0.44 21.95 5.80
C ALA A 116 0.44 20.42 5.96
N LEU A 117 1.09 19.89 7.00
CA LEU A 117 1.10 18.44 7.28
C LEU A 117 -0.28 17.89 7.64
N GLU A 118 -1.08 18.64 8.40
CA GLU A 118 -2.47 18.29 8.72
C GLU A 118 -3.33 18.24 7.44
N GLN A 119 -3.19 19.22 6.55
CA GLN A 119 -3.87 19.22 5.25
C GLN A 119 -3.42 18.05 4.36
N CYS A 120 -2.13 17.69 4.37
CA CYS A 120 -1.62 16.53 3.64
C CYS A 120 -2.26 15.24 4.17
N GLN A 121 -2.33 15.08 5.49
CA GLN A 121 -3.00 13.93 6.11
C GLN A 121 -4.48 13.85 5.69
N TYR A 122 -5.18 14.99 5.65
CA TYR A 122 -6.58 15.03 5.21
C TYR A 122 -6.75 14.57 3.76
N VAL A 123 -5.89 15.04 2.85
CA VAL A 123 -5.89 14.61 1.44
C VAL A 123 -5.65 13.11 1.33
N MET A 124 -4.76 12.54 2.14
CA MET A 124 -4.48 11.09 2.12
C MET A 124 -5.63 10.20 2.57
N VAL A 125 -6.64 10.74 3.26
CA VAL A 125 -7.84 9.99 3.66
C VAL A 125 -8.88 9.94 2.51
N ASN A 126 -8.55 10.48 1.33
CA ASN A 126 -9.45 10.49 0.17
C ASN A 126 -9.86 9.04 -0.23
N PRO A 127 -11.15 8.68 -0.11
CA PRO A 127 -11.62 7.33 -0.40
C PRO A 127 -11.47 6.95 -1.89
N ALA A 128 -11.29 7.93 -2.79
CA ALA A 128 -11.06 7.68 -4.21
C ALA A 128 -9.80 6.83 -4.47
N TRP A 129 -8.79 6.94 -3.59
CA TRP A 129 -7.56 6.15 -3.69
C TRP A 129 -7.64 4.81 -2.97
N GLY A 130 -8.70 4.61 -2.19
CA GLY A 130 -8.90 3.40 -1.41
C GLY A 130 -8.96 2.14 -2.26
N GLU A 131 -9.27 2.22 -3.56
CA GLU A 131 -9.22 1.06 -4.47
C GLU A 131 -7.81 0.76 -5.02
N LEU A 132 -6.88 1.70 -4.89
CA LEU A 132 -5.56 1.67 -5.54
C LEU A 132 -4.41 1.56 -4.53
N ILE A 133 -4.61 2.02 -3.30
CA ILE A 133 -3.62 2.03 -2.23
C ILE A 133 -4.30 1.66 -0.92
N ASP A 134 -3.81 0.63 -0.23
CA ASP A 134 -4.38 0.23 1.06
C ASP A 134 -3.79 0.99 2.24
N THR A 135 -2.48 1.29 2.18
CA THR A 135 -1.75 1.90 3.29
C THR A 135 -0.72 2.90 2.77
N VAL A 136 -0.67 4.06 3.42
CA VAL A 136 0.26 5.13 3.08
C VAL A 136 0.98 5.62 4.33
N GLU A 137 2.28 5.83 4.22
CA GLU A 137 3.07 6.55 5.20
C GLU A 137 3.48 7.92 4.64
N LEU A 138 3.22 8.98 5.40
CA LEU A 138 3.65 10.34 5.08
C LEU A 138 4.96 10.65 5.82
N CYS A 139 6.01 10.93 5.05
CA CYS A 139 7.34 11.21 5.58
C CYS A 139 7.70 12.69 5.29
N PRO A 140 7.56 13.60 6.28
CA PRO A 140 8.05 14.96 6.11
C PRO A 140 9.57 14.95 5.93
N VAL A 141 10.07 15.62 4.90
CA VAL A 141 11.50 15.83 4.68
C VAL A 141 11.86 17.30 4.88
N PRO A 142 13.01 17.59 5.50
CA PRO A 142 13.47 18.97 5.66
C PRO A 142 13.66 19.62 4.28
N ALA A 143 13.29 20.91 4.21
CA ALA A 143 13.51 21.74 3.03
C ALA A 143 14.98 22.15 2.89
#